data_AF-A0A1X0RFQ7-F1
#
_entry.id   AF-A0A1X0RFQ7-F1
#
_cell.length_a   1.000
_cell.length_b   1.000
_cell.length_c   1.000
_cell.angle_alpha   90.00
_cell.angle_beta   90.00
_cell.angle_gamma   90.00
#
_symmetry.space_group_name_H-M   'P 1'
#
loop_
_entity.id
_entity.type
_entity.pdbx_description
1 polymer ?
#
loop_
_entity_poly.entity_id
_entity_poly.type
_entity_poly.pdbx_seq_one_letter_code
_entity_poly.pdbx_strand_id
1 'polypeptide(L)'
;LPRYQDMIKNLKEEEYYIAGYARKSVGEKNDQARVRLLNKVCQSLKERSLVNKVFVSVSYKADDELLTQDNKRNEDLLAKINAEGDMQDKKKNPPL
;
A
#
# COMPACT_ATOMS: atom_id res chain seq x y z
N LEU A 1 4.70 -3.36 19.62
CA LEU A 1 5.39 -2.57 18.56
C LEU A 1 6.89 -2.84 18.48
N PRO A 2 7.68 -2.85 19.59
CA PRO A 2 9.15 -3.00 19.51
C PRO A 2 9.61 -4.26 18.76
N ARG A 3 9.08 -5.44 19.12
CA ARG A 3 9.45 -6.72 18.50
C ARG A 3 9.27 -6.78 16.98
N TYR A 4 8.24 -6.12 16.44
CA TYR A 4 7.98 -6.13 14.99
C TYR A 4 8.93 -5.18 14.26
N GLN A 5 9.29 -4.06 14.89
CA GLN A 5 10.29 -3.13 14.36
C GLN A 5 11.68 -3.77 14.36
N ASP A 6 12.04 -4.50 15.42
CA ASP A 6 13.32 -5.21 15.50
C ASP A 6 13.42 -6.29 14.42
N MET A 7 12.36 -7.07 14.22
CA MET A 7 12.29 -8.03 13.11
C MET A 7 12.49 -7.36 11.74
N ILE A 8 11.82 -6.25 11.48
CA ILE A 8 11.96 -5.52 10.21
C ILE A 8 13.35 -4.93 10.03
N LYS A 9 13.98 -4.45 11.12
CA LYS A 9 15.37 -3.96 11.08
C LYS A 9 16.33 -5.10 10.74
N ASN A 10 16.20 -6.26 11.38
CA ASN A 10 17.04 -7.42 11.09
C ASN A 10 16.88 -7.87 9.62
N LEU A 11 15.65 -7.90 9.11
CA LEU A 11 15.43 -8.20 7.69
C LEU A 11 16.14 -7.18 6.77
N LYS A 12 16.14 -5.89 7.13
CA LYS A 12 16.88 -4.88 6.36
C LYS A 12 18.40 -5.02 6.47
N GLU A 13 18.91 -5.44 7.62
CA GLU A 13 20.34 -5.75 7.81
C GLU A 13 20.76 -6.95 6.96
N GLU A 14 19.86 -7.91 6.77
CA GLU A 14 20.00 -9.02 5.81
C GLU A 14 19.68 -8.59 4.36
N GLU A 15 19.66 -7.30 4.08
CA GLU A 15 19.43 -6.70 2.76
C GLU A 15 18.05 -6.99 2.13
N TYR A 16 17.08 -7.47 2.92
CA TYR A 16 15.71 -7.62 2.42
C TYR A 16 15.03 -6.28 2.20
N TYR A 17 14.38 -6.18 1.06
CA TYR A 17 13.50 -5.07 0.75
C TYR A 17 12.09 -5.28 1.30
N ILE A 18 11.63 -4.34 2.12
CA ILE A 18 10.30 -4.43 2.76
C ILE A 18 9.30 -3.54 2.03
N ALA A 19 8.37 -4.17 1.31
CA ALA A 19 7.26 -3.47 0.66
C ALA A 19 6.00 -3.50 1.55
N GLY A 20 5.51 -2.33 1.93
CA GLY A 20 4.21 -2.16 2.57
C GLY A 20 3.08 -2.20 1.55
N TYR A 21 1.92 -2.70 1.99
CA TYR A 21 0.70 -2.70 1.17
C TYR A 21 -0.50 -2.23 2.00
N ALA A 22 -1.28 -1.32 1.44
CA ALA A 22 -2.53 -0.87 2.04
C ALA A 22 -3.68 -0.94 1.03
N ARG A 23 -4.86 -1.33 1.49
CA ARG A 23 -6.05 -1.40 0.64
C ARG A 23 -7.27 -0.83 1.34
N LYS A 24 -8.16 -0.21 0.58
CA LYS A 24 -9.48 0.19 1.07
C LYS A 24 -10.56 -0.10 0.05
N SER A 25 -11.65 -0.69 0.54
CA SER A 25 -12.79 -1.02 -0.31
C SER A 25 -13.60 0.18 -0.75
N VAL A 26 -14.25 0.04 -1.90
CA VAL A 26 -15.34 0.93 -2.29
C VAL A 26 -16.52 0.60 -1.38
N GLY A 27 -16.92 1.53 -0.54
CA GLY A 27 -18.09 1.41 0.33
C GLY A 27 -18.90 2.71 0.28
N GLU A 28 -19.90 2.85 1.14
CA GLU A 28 -20.78 4.04 1.19
C GLU A 28 -20.04 5.38 1.42
N LYS A 29 -18.79 5.31 1.92
CA LYS A 29 -17.96 6.50 2.14
C LYS A 29 -17.46 7.08 0.81
N ASN A 30 -17.53 8.40 0.70
CA ASN A 30 -17.01 9.12 -0.45
C ASN A 30 -15.47 8.93 -0.62
N ASP A 31 -15.01 9.22 -1.82
CA ASP A 31 -13.63 9.02 -2.24
C ASP A 31 -12.62 9.83 -1.41
N GLN A 32 -13.00 11.01 -0.92
CA GLN A 32 -12.14 11.84 -0.07
C GLN A 32 -11.83 11.16 1.27
N ALA A 33 -12.84 10.55 1.89
CA ALA A 33 -12.62 9.81 3.14
C ALA A 33 -11.68 8.61 2.92
N ARG A 34 -11.78 7.97 1.75
CA ARG A 34 -10.92 6.83 1.37
C ARG A 34 -9.47 7.25 1.16
N VAL A 35 -9.24 8.32 0.39
CA VAL A 35 -7.91 8.92 0.20
C VAL A 35 -7.28 9.30 1.54
N ARG A 36 -8.03 9.99 2.42
CA ARG A 36 -7.54 10.39 3.74
C ARG A 36 -7.12 9.19 4.59
N LEU A 37 -7.91 8.12 4.59
CA LEU A 37 -7.60 6.91 5.36
C LEU A 37 -6.37 6.20 4.80
N LEU A 38 -6.27 6.04 3.48
CA LEU A 38 -5.12 5.42 2.85
C LEU A 38 -3.84 6.22 3.12
N ASN A 39 -3.88 7.55 3.03
CA ASN A 39 -2.75 8.41 3.38
C ASN A 39 -2.28 8.22 4.83
N LYS A 40 -3.20 8.12 5.80
CA LYS A 40 -2.85 7.84 7.20
C LYS A 40 -2.18 6.47 7.37
N VAL A 41 -2.64 5.46 6.64
CA VAL A 41 -2.02 4.13 6.66
C VAL A 41 -0.65 4.16 6.00
N CYS A 42 -0.49 4.81 4.85
CA CYS A 42 0.81 4.97 4.18
C CYS A 42 1.83 5.65 5.09
N GLN A 43 1.43 6.74 5.74
CA GLN A 43 2.27 7.44 6.71
C GLN A 43 2.67 6.51 7.86
N SER A 44 1.71 5.77 8.43
CA SER A 44 1.99 4.83 9.52
C SER A 44 2.92 3.69 9.09
N LEU A 45 2.79 3.18 7.86
CA LEU A 45 3.67 2.14 7.33
C LEU A 45 5.11 2.67 7.16
N LYS A 46 5.27 3.90 6.65
CA LYS A 46 6.59 4.54 6.48
C LYS A 46 7.24 4.86 7.83
N GLU A 47 6.50 5.48 8.75
CA GLU A 47 7.04 5.98 10.03
C GLU A 47 7.17 4.89 11.11
N ARG A 48 6.18 3.99 11.21
CA ARG A 48 6.11 3.00 12.31
C ARG A 48 6.54 1.62 11.89
N SER A 49 6.23 1.20 10.67
CA SER A 49 6.58 -0.13 10.17
C SER A 49 7.87 -0.15 9.36
N LEU A 50 8.56 0.99 9.20
CA LEU A 50 9.86 1.10 8.55
C LEU A 50 9.89 0.46 7.15
N VAL A 51 8.82 0.52 6.36
CA VAL A 51 8.83 -0.05 5.00
C VAL A 51 9.65 0.81 4.03
N ASN A 52 10.21 0.22 2.98
CA ASN A 52 10.97 0.92 1.94
C ASN A 52 10.05 1.64 0.94
N LYS A 53 8.98 0.97 0.51
CA LYS A 53 7.91 1.52 -0.33
C LYS A 53 6.55 1.04 0.15
N VAL A 54 5.51 1.80 -0.14
CA VAL A 54 4.12 1.51 0.09
C VAL A 54 3.40 1.47 -1.24
N PHE A 55 2.70 0.37 -1.50
CA PHE A 55 1.78 0.23 -2.61
C PHE A 55 0.34 0.23 -2.11
N VAL A 56 -0.59 0.76 -2.90
CA VAL A 56 -1.99 0.91 -2.48
C VAL A 56 -3.00 0.38 -3.48
N SER A 57 -4.15 -0.07 -2.96
CA SER A 57 -5.34 -0.33 -3.77
C SER A 57 -6.52 0.52 -3.27
N VAL A 58 -7.04 1.36 -4.17
CA VAL A 58 -8.07 2.38 -3.89
C VAL A 58 -9.50 1.91 -4.10
N SER A 59 -9.72 0.79 -4.78
CA SER A 59 -11.04 0.38 -5.22
C SER A 59 -11.20 -1.13 -5.13
N TYR A 60 -11.18 -1.63 -3.89
CA TYR A 60 -11.37 -3.05 -3.60
C TYR A 60 -12.87 -3.36 -3.41
N LYS A 61 -13.50 -4.15 -4.27
CA LYS A 61 -14.76 -4.82 -3.91
C LYS A 61 -14.39 -6.15 -3.26
N ALA A 62 -14.97 -6.46 -2.11
CA ALA A 62 -14.57 -7.65 -1.33
C ALA A 62 -14.73 -8.96 -2.11
N ASP A 63 -15.68 -8.98 -3.05
CA ASP A 63 -16.08 -10.16 -3.82
C ASP A 63 -15.32 -10.31 -5.15
N ASP A 64 -14.49 -9.33 -5.54
CA ASP A 64 -13.68 -9.43 -6.76
C ASP A 64 -12.37 -10.18 -6.46
N GLU A 65 -12.02 -11.16 -7.30
CA GLU A 65 -10.75 -11.90 -7.21
C GLU A 65 -9.54 -10.96 -7.29
N LEU A 66 -8.48 -11.28 -6.53
CA LEU A 66 -7.23 -10.50 -6.50
C LEU A 66 -6.64 -10.23 -7.89
N LEU A 67 -6.88 -11.12 -8.87
CA LEU A 67 -6.32 -11.05 -10.22
C LEU A 67 -7.14 -10.16 -11.17
N THR A 68 -8.46 -10.07 -11.01
CA THR A 68 -9.34 -9.27 -11.89
C THR A 68 -9.38 -7.79 -11.49
N GLN A 69 -9.07 -7.48 -10.22
CA GLN A 69 -9.02 -6.13 -9.67
C GLN A 69 -7.84 -5.29 -10.19
N ASP A 70 -6.73 -5.95 -10.49
CA ASP A 70 -5.49 -5.33 -10.96
C ASP A 70 -5.61 -4.77 -12.39
N ASN A 71 -6.80 -4.67 -13.00
CA ASN A 71 -6.99 -4.06 -14.33
C ASN A 71 -7.69 -2.69 -14.32
N LYS A 72 -8.40 -2.32 -13.25
CA LYS A 72 -9.09 -1.02 -13.15
C LYS A 72 -8.32 -0.07 -12.23
N ARG A 73 -7.40 0.70 -12.82
CA ARG A 73 -6.68 1.77 -12.11
C ARG A 73 -7.59 2.98 -11.96
N ASN A 74 -7.72 3.48 -10.75
CA ASN A 74 -8.36 4.77 -10.50
C ASN A 74 -7.25 5.81 -10.30
N GLU A 75 -6.67 6.25 -11.41
CA GLU A 75 -5.50 7.13 -11.47
C GLU A 75 -5.75 8.44 -10.70
N ASP A 76 -6.97 9.00 -10.79
CA ASP A 76 -7.36 10.22 -10.10
C ASP A 76 -7.29 10.11 -8.57
N LEU A 77 -7.56 8.92 -8.02
CA LEU A 77 -7.44 8.68 -6.58
C LEU A 77 -6.03 8.30 -6.18
N LEU A 78 -5.33 7.52 -7.01
CA LEU A 78 -3.94 7.14 -6.77
C LEU A 78 -3.04 8.39 -6.72
N ALA A 79 -3.24 9.35 -7.61
CA ALA A 79 -2.51 10.61 -7.64
C ALA A 79 -2.65 11.45 -6.35
N LYS A 80 -3.68 11.18 -5.53
CA LYS A 80 -3.96 11.89 -4.27
C LYS A 80 -3.42 11.14 -3.04
N ILE A 81 -2.76 9.99 -3.23
CA ILE A 81 -2.26 9.14 -2.16
C ILE A 81 -0.73 9.14 -2.17
N ASN A 82 -0.13 9.32 -0.99
CA ASN A 82 1.31 9.26 -0.77
C ASN A 82 1.81 7.81 -0.72
N ALA A 83 1.76 7.15 -1.87
CA ALA A 83 2.24 5.80 -2.11
C ALA A 83 3.11 5.80 -3.38
N GLU A 84 3.96 4.79 -3.52
CA GLU A 84 4.84 4.68 -4.70
C GLU A 84 4.17 3.99 -5.90
N GLY A 85 2.92 3.56 -5.73
CA GLY A 85 2.11 3.01 -6.81
C GLY A 85 1.05 2.03 -6.30
N ASP A 86 0.53 1.23 -7.22
CA ASP A 86 -0.32 0.09 -6.92
C ASP A 86 0.40 -1.25 -7.12
N MET A 87 -0.34 -2.35 -7.02
CA MET A 87 0.22 -3.70 -7.20
C MET A 87 0.70 -3.98 -8.63
N GLN A 88 0.19 -3.26 -9.65
CA GLN A 88 0.73 -3.38 -11.00
C GLN A 88 2.11 -2.74 -11.10
N ASP A 89 2.32 -1.59 -10.46
CA ASP A 89 3.63 -0.91 -10.45
C ASP A 89 4.68 -1.76 -9.73
N LYS A 90 4.29 -2.42 -8.63
CA LYS A 90 5.16 -3.36 -7.92
C LYS A 90 5.63 -4.51 -8.83
N LYS A 91 4.73 -5.07 -9.64
CA LYS A 91 5.05 -6.18 -10.56
C LYS A 91 6.02 -5.74 -11.67
N LYS A 92 5.89 -4.50 -12.15
CA LYS A 92 6.73 -3.95 -13.24
C LYS A 92 8.11 -3.52 -12.74
N ASN A 93 8.17 -2.94 -11.54
CA ASN A 93 9.41 -2.50 -10.90
C ASN A 93 9.57 -3.21 -9.55
N PRO A 94 9.91 -4.51 -9.55
CA PRO A 94 10.19 -5.20 -8.32
C PRO A 94 11.36 -4.48 -7.63
N PRO A 95 11.28 -4.32 -6.30
CA PRO A 95 12.42 -3.80 -5.58
C PRO A 95 13.60 -4.78 -5.72
N LEU A 96 14.73 -4.24 -6.19
CA LEU A 96 16.03 -4.92 -6.20
C LEU A 96 16.50 -5.15 -4.77
#